data_AF-R4LJF3-F1
#
_entry.id   AF-R4LJF3-F1
#
_cell.length_a   1.000
_cell.length_b   1.000
_cell.length_c   1.000
_cell.angle_alpha   90.00
_cell.angle_beta   90.00
_cell.angle_gamma   90.00
#
_symmetry.space_group_name_H-M   'P 1'
#
loop_
_entity.id
_entity.type
_entity.pdbx_description
1 polymer ?
#
loop_
_entity_poly.entity_id
_entity_poly.type
_entity_poly.pdbx_seq_one_letter_code
_entity_poly.pdbx_strand_id
1 'polypeptide(L)' 'MLLSSLTLGVGSIVISVHLTTTALRQLCTIVVTMDDDYRTEPPSTPTGERLAGSLAELRSELGCRRS' A
#
# COMPACT_ATOMS: atom_id res chain seq x y z
N MET A 1 41.67 -19.39 -6.54
CA MET A 1 40.96 -18.37 -5.73
C MET A 1 40.04 -17.54 -6.63
N LEU A 2 38.94 -18.11 -7.13
CA LEU A 2 38.00 -17.42 -8.04
C LEU A 2 36.52 -17.78 -7.75
N LEU A 3 36.19 -18.19 -6.52
CA LEU A 3 34.81 -18.52 -6.12
C LEU A 3 34.18 -17.52 -5.15
N SER A 4 34.90 -16.50 -4.70
CA SER A 4 34.46 -15.64 -3.58
C SER A 4 33.72 -14.37 -3.98
N SER A 5 33.51 -14.10 -5.28
CA SER A 5 33.05 -12.78 -5.76
C SER A 5 31.53 -12.66 -5.99
N LEU A 6 30.75 -13.74 -5.88
CA LEU A 6 29.35 -13.75 -6.34
C LEU A 6 28.28 -13.57 -5.24
N THR A 7 28.64 -13.36 -3.98
CA THR A 7 27.65 -13.35 -2.87
C THR A 7 27.20 -11.96 -2.41
N LEU A 8 27.76 -10.87 -2.94
CA LEU A 8 27.45 -9.50 -2.47
C LEU A 8 26.39 -8.75 -3.31
N GLY A 9 25.79 -9.38 -4.32
CA GLY A 9 24.82 -8.73 -5.21
C GLY A 9 23.34 -8.95 -4.87
N VAL A 10 23.01 -9.90 -3.99
CA VAL A 10 21.60 -10.36 -3.79
C VAL A 10 20.96 -9.79 -2.52
N GLY A 11 21.74 -9.23 -1.59
CA GLY A 11 21.24 -8.74 -0.30
C GLY A 11 20.41 -7.46 -0.38
N SER A 12 20.63 -6.60 -1.38
CA SER A 12 19.93 -5.31 -1.49
C SER A 12 18.48 -5.46 -1.97
N ILE A 13 18.20 -6.41 -2.86
CA ILE A 13 16.85 -6.61 -3.42
C ILE A 13 15.91 -7.16 -2.34
N VAL A 14 16.38 -8.09 -1.50
CA VAL A 14 15.52 -8.76 -0.50
C VAL A 14 15.05 -7.79 0.58
N ILE A 15 15.90 -6.87 1.04
CA ILE A 15 15.54 -5.86 2.04
C ILE A 15 14.56 -4.84 1.44
N SER A 16 14.82 -4.37 0.22
CA SER A 16 13.89 -3.48 -0.48
C SER A 16 12.53 -4.13 -0.66
N VAL A 17 12.45 -5.38 -1.12
CA VAL A 17 11.18 -6.09 -1.27
C VAL A 17 10.45 -6.24 0.08
N HIS A 18 11.16 -6.58 1.15
CA HIS A 18 10.54 -6.78 2.46
C HIS A 18 9.97 -5.46 3.03
N LEU A 19 10.74 -4.36 2.95
CA LEU A 19 10.29 -3.03 3.37
C LEU A 19 9.11 -2.56 2.51
N THR A 20 9.15 -2.79 1.20
CA THR A 20 8.04 -2.46 0.29
C THR A 20 6.78 -3.25 0.66
N THR A 21 6.90 -4.54 1.03
CA THR A 21 5.71 -5.33 1.42
C THR A 21 5.09 -4.87 2.74
N THR A 22 5.89 -4.52 3.75
CA THR A 22 5.37 -4.05 5.04
C THR A 22 4.75 -2.67 4.92
N ALA A 23 5.41 -1.75 4.22
CA ALA A 23 4.88 -0.42 3.96
C ALA A 23 3.58 -0.48 3.15
N LEU A 24 3.52 -1.33 2.12
CA LEU A 24 2.31 -1.53 1.33
C LEU A 24 1.17 -2.10 2.17
N ARG A 25 1.44 -3.06 3.08
CA ARG A 25 0.40 -3.58 3.99
C ARG A 25 -0.17 -2.49 4.89
N GLN A 26 0.70 -1.68 5.52
CA GLN A 26 0.26 -0.58 6.38
C GLN A 26 -0.55 0.45 5.60
N LEU A 27 -0.09 0.81 4.41
CA LEU A 27 -0.82 1.70 3.51
C LEU A 27 -2.20 1.10 3.16
N CYS A 28 -2.26 -0.18 2.80
CA CYS A 28 -3.51 -0.86 2.52
C CYS A 28 -4.45 -0.85 3.72
N THR A 29 -3.96 -1.05 4.95
CA THR A 29 -4.78 -0.97 6.15
C THR A 29 -5.43 0.41 6.29
N ILE A 30 -4.65 1.49 6.11
CA ILE A 30 -5.17 2.86 6.20
C ILE A 30 -6.21 3.13 5.10
N VAL A 31 -5.86 2.85 3.84
CA VAL A 31 -6.73 3.13 2.68
C VAL A 31 -8.04 2.34 2.76
N VAL A 32 -7.98 1.05 3.10
CA VAL A 32 -9.17 0.22 3.27
C VAL A 32 -10.05 0.73 4.40
N THR A 33 -9.46 1.11 5.54
CA THR A 33 -10.23 1.61 6.69
C THR A 33 -10.96 2.90 6.32
N MET A 34 -10.27 3.86 5.73
CA MET A 34 -10.89 5.15 5.38
C MET A 34 -11.94 5.01 4.26
N ASP A 35 -11.70 4.19 3.23
CA ASP A 35 -12.70 3.91 2.18
C ASP A 35 -13.92 3.19 2.77
N ASP A 36 -13.73 2.22 3.67
CA ASP A 36 -14.85 1.53 4.32
C ASP A 36 -15.64 2.46 5.27
N ASP A 37 -14.97 3.37 5.96
CA ASP A 37 -15.60 4.41 6.79
C ASP A 37 -16.46 5.34 5.92
N TYR A 38 -15.93 5.84 4.79
CA TYR A 38 -16.71 6.70 3.87
C TYR A 38 -17.83 5.96 3.14
N ARG A 39 -17.74 4.64 2.97
CA ARG A 39 -18.87 3.83 2.47
C ARG A 39 -19.97 3.66 3.51
N THR A 40 -19.60 3.65 4.79
CA THR A 40 -20.54 3.52 5.91
C THR A 40 -21.19 4.86 6.25
N GLU A 41 -20.39 5.92 6.28
CA GLU A 41 -20.80 7.29 6.52
C GLU A 41 -20.33 8.19 5.36
N PRO A 42 -21.16 8.35 4.32
CA PRO A 42 -20.81 9.16 3.18
C PRO A 42 -20.54 10.62 3.57
N PRO A 43 -19.53 11.26 2.94
CA PRO A 43 -19.21 12.64 3.22
C PRO A 43 -20.34 13.60 2.80
N SER A 44 -20.56 14.64 3.60
CA SER A 44 -21.60 15.65 3.36
C SER A 44 -21.09 16.92 2.65
N THR A 45 -19.82 16.96 2.28
CA THR A 45 -19.19 18.11 1.64
C THR A 45 -18.55 17.72 0.31
N PRO A 46 -18.49 18.64 -0.69
CA PRO A 46 -17.85 18.35 -1.97
C PRO A 46 -16.37 17.95 -1.85
N THR A 47 -15.66 18.46 -0.84
CA THR A 47 -14.28 18.08 -0.58
C THR A 47 -14.20 16.65 -0.03
N GLY A 48 -15.10 16.28 0.88
CA GLY A 48 -15.18 14.92 1.38
C GLY A 48 -15.52 13.91 0.29
N GLU A 49 -16.45 14.25 -0.61
CA GLU A 49 -16.80 13.38 -1.77
C GLU A 49 -15.59 13.12 -2.66
N ARG A 50 -14.81 14.16 -2.98
CA ARG A 50 -13.56 13.99 -3.74
C ARG A 50 -12.55 13.11 -3.02
N LEU A 51 -12.38 13.31 -1.71
CA LEU A 51 -11.47 12.50 -0.91
C LEU A 51 -11.90 11.03 -0.87
N ALA A 52 -13.19 10.75 -0.66
CA ALA A 52 -13.74 9.40 -0.70
C ALA A 52 -13.51 8.74 -2.07
N GLY A 53 -13.72 9.48 -3.17
CA GLY A 53 -13.39 9.02 -4.52
C GLY A 53 -11.92 8.68 -4.70
N SER A 54 -11.00 9.55 -4.26
CA SER A 54 -9.56 9.29 -4.32
C SER A 54 -9.13 8.09 -3.48
N LEU A 55 -9.76 7.85 -2.32
CA LEU A 55 -9.48 6.67 -1.50
C LEU A 55 -9.96 5.37 -2.17
N ALA A 56 -11.13 5.40 -2.79
CA ALA A 56 -11.65 4.25 -3.55
C ALA A 56 -10.77 3.92 -4.76
N GLU A 57 -10.30 4.95 -5.49
CA GLU A 57 -9.36 4.81 -6.60
C GLU A 57 -8.02 4.23 -6.11
N LEU A 58 -7.43 4.83 -5.07
CA LEU A 58 -6.17 4.36 -4.50
C LEU A 58 -6.26 2.91 -3.99
N ARG A 59 -7.39 2.52 -3.38
CA ARG A 59 -7.63 1.12 -2.97
C ARG A 59 -7.59 0.16 -4.16
N SER A 60 -8.18 0.56 -5.27
CA SER A 60 -8.21 -0.22 -6.51
C SER A 60 -6.82 -0.33 -7.14
N GLU A 61 -6.10 0.78 -7.26
CA GLU A 61 -4.75 0.81 -7.85
C GLU A 61 -3.74 -0.02 -7.07
N LEU A 62 -3.80 0.03 -5.73
CA LEU A 62 -2.93 -0.75 -4.86
C LEU A 62 -3.36 -2.22 -4.73
N GLY A 63 -4.54 -2.60 -5.23
CA GLY A 63 -5.09 -3.95 -5.10
C GLY A 63 -5.37 -4.35 -3.64
N CYS A 64 -5.63 -3.36 -2.77
CA CYS A 64 -5.80 -3.60 -1.34
C CYS A 64 -7.12 -4.32 -1.05
N ARG A 65 -7.01 -5.51 -0.44
CA ARG A 65 -8.16 -6.27 0.08
C ARG A 65 -8.27 -6.09 1.58
N ARG A 66 -9.49 -6.24 2.09
CA ARG A 66 -9.71 -6.31 3.54
C ARG A 66 -8.98 -7.56 4.05
N SER A 67 -8.00 -7.36 4.92
CA SER A 67 -7.16 -8.40 5.51
C SER A 67 -7.92 -9.21 6.54
#